data_AF-A0A9E6D8G9-F1
#
_entry.id   AF-A0A9E6D8G9-F1
#
_cell.length_a   1.000
_cell.length_b   1.000
_cell.length_c   1.000
_cell.angle_alpha   90.00
_cell.angle_beta   90.00
_cell.angle_gamma   90.00
#
_symmetry.space_group_name_H-M   'P 1'
#
loop_
_entity.id
_entity.type
_entity.pdbx_description
1 polymer ?
#
loop_
_entity_poly.entity_id
_entity_poly.type
_entity_poly.pdbx_seq_one_letter_code
_entity_poly.pdbx_strand_id
1 'polypeptide(L)'
;MKKLILAVVLLVTTITKGQNSLFSTISTTDQYEYYSSVWDEEEDGTYAITDKGIAEFETKYLPTGEGNAIKVSSIRKDKDNYVIKNSNVVTNHYRCAGYPYESFLKDKHERSAFVAIGDYVFIIDGISEGGTSFKGIKYVFIKKSGSTTEEGKKEKGTKKKKMSFRDKLKALKNATNGTVNYGPAHKKLESLNLDKLITDYLVAMKAKQNGRTAKQKQSDKNIVDARNLYNSDVNAYNDKIKASPEYKKMKAHQARMAVMDNNNAKKTVTINNKTGKDIYIYKEGSRNGTRINSNSSTKVDCSFNYTYKFDSNSNGSGSRCYSANTGCERSVTVN
;
A
#
# COMPACT_ATOMS: atom_id res chain seq x y z
N MET A 1 -49.23 -30.05 5.21
CA MET A 1 -47.80 -29.65 5.28
C MET A 1 -47.40 -28.96 3.98
N LYS A 2 -46.61 -27.87 4.09
CA LYS A 2 -45.92 -27.13 3.02
C LYS A 2 -46.75 -26.18 2.13
N LYS A 3 -47.12 -25.03 2.70
CA LYS A 3 -47.27 -23.76 1.97
C LYS A 3 -46.67 -22.64 2.83
N LEU A 4 -45.35 -22.45 2.77
CA LEU A 4 -44.68 -21.31 3.43
C LEU A 4 -43.21 -21.17 2.99
N ILE A 5 -42.96 -20.90 1.70
CA ILE A 5 -41.68 -20.34 1.26
C ILE A 5 -41.93 -19.44 0.04
N LEU A 6 -42.40 -18.21 0.26
CA LEU A 6 -42.22 -17.12 -0.72
C LEU A 6 -42.47 -15.75 -0.07
N ALA A 7 -41.68 -15.38 0.95
CA ALA A 7 -41.75 -14.03 1.53
C ALA A 7 -40.43 -13.62 2.21
N VAL A 8 -39.31 -13.61 1.47
CA VAL A 8 -38.05 -12.98 1.94
C VAL A 8 -37.34 -12.16 0.84
N VAL A 9 -38.04 -11.72 -0.22
CA VAL A 9 -37.41 -10.92 -1.31
C VAL A 9 -37.87 -9.44 -1.32
N LEU A 10 -38.65 -8.99 -0.35
CA LEU A 10 -39.32 -7.69 -0.38
C LEU A 10 -38.94 -6.74 0.76
N LEU A 11 -37.66 -6.67 1.13
CA LEU A 11 -37.16 -5.70 2.13
C LEU A 11 -35.81 -5.07 1.76
N VAL A 12 -35.59 -4.76 0.48
CA VAL A 12 -34.48 -3.88 0.00
C VAL A 12 -34.99 -2.76 -0.92
N THR A 13 -36.28 -2.44 -0.90
CA THR A 13 -36.92 -1.60 -1.92
C THR A 13 -36.90 -0.09 -1.65
N THR A 14 -36.14 0.42 -0.69
CA THR A 14 -36.11 1.88 -0.39
C THR A 14 -34.76 2.59 -0.53
N ILE A 15 -33.69 1.94 -1.02
CA ILE A 15 -32.43 2.62 -1.42
C ILE A 15 -32.25 2.61 -2.97
N THR A 16 -33.30 2.30 -3.73
CA THR A 16 -33.22 2.11 -5.19
C THR A 16 -33.22 3.40 -6.03
N LYS A 17 -32.90 4.56 -5.45
CA LYS A 17 -32.66 5.79 -6.23
C LYS A 17 -31.26 6.34 -5.94
N GLY A 18 -30.32 6.11 -6.86
CA GLY A 18 -29.13 6.97 -7.03
C GLY A 18 -27.79 6.53 -6.44
N GLN A 19 -27.57 5.27 -6.06
CA GLN A 19 -26.19 4.83 -5.74
C GLN A 19 -25.34 4.79 -7.02
N ASN A 20 -24.49 5.81 -7.17
CA ASN A 20 -23.59 6.08 -8.29
C ASN A 20 -22.39 5.10 -8.31
N SER A 21 -21.71 5.01 -9.45
CA SER A 21 -20.45 4.24 -9.56
C SER A 21 -19.37 4.85 -8.68
N LEU A 22 -18.37 4.06 -8.27
CA LEU A 22 -17.20 4.55 -7.52
C LEU A 22 -16.62 5.84 -8.14
N PHE A 23 -16.38 5.83 -9.45
CA PHE A 23 -15.73 6.94 -10.15
C PHE A 23 -16.62 8.17 -10.29
N SER A 24 -17.93 7.99 -10.55
CA SER A 24 -18.86 9.11 -10.67
C SER A 24 -19.24 9.75 -9.33
N THR A 25 -18.97 9.06 -8.21
CA THR A 25 -19.20 9.59 -6.85
C THR A 25 -18.06 10.51 -6.42
N ILE A 26 -16.86 10.32 -6.96
CA ILE A 26 -15.67 11.12 -6.62
C ILE A 26 -15.69 12.40 -7.44
N SER A 27 -15.64 13.55 -6.78
CA SER A 27 -15.43 14.84 -7.43
C SER A 27 -13.94 15.09 -7.66
N THR A 28 -13.59 15.53 -8.87
CA THR A 28 -12.23 15.95 -9.21
C THR A 28 -12.05 17.47 -9.23
N THR A 29 -13.12 18.22 -8.93
CA THR A 29 -13.10 19.69 -8.90
C THR A 29 -13.21 20.24 -7.49
N ASP A 30 -13.71 19.43 -6.55
CA ASP A 30 -13.89 19.82 -5.16
C ASP A 30 -12.73 19.33 -4.30
N GLN A 31 -12.41 20.11 -3.26
CA GLN A 31 -11.50 19.68 -2.21
C GLN A 31 -12.21 18.81 -1.19
N TYR A 32 -11.44 17.97 -0.50
CA TYR A 32 -11.92 17.11 0.56
C TYR A 32 -11.19 17.44 1.86
N GLU A 33 -11.91 17.44 2.97
CA GLU A 33 -11.28 17.30 4.29
C GLU A 33 -11.04 15.82 4.53
N TYR A 34 -9.82 15.43 4.85
CA TYR A 34 -9.52 14.04 5.19
C TYR A 34 -9.08 13.87 6.63
N TYR A 35 -9.30 12.68 7.16
CA TYR A 35 -8.87 12.25 8.49
C TYR A 35 -8.16 10.90 8.33
N SER A 36 -6.95 10.77 8.88
CA SER A 36 -6.08 9.58 8.70
C SER A 36 -6.05 8.64 9.90
N SER A 37 -6.82 8.95 10.94
CA SER A 37 -6.89 8.15 12.14
C SER A 37 -8.37 7.99 12.49
N VAL A 38 -8.91 6.82 12.17
CA VAL A 38 -10.34 6.48 12.24
C VAL A 38 -10.46 5.12 12.90
N TRP A 39 -10.85 5.09 14.17
CA TRP A 39 -11.02 3.82 14.90
C TRP A 39 -12.23 3.89 15.83
N ASP A 40 -12.86 2.74 16.03
CA ASP A 40 -13.94 2.53 16.99
C ASP A 40 -13.35 1.72 18.14
N GLU A 41 -13.05 2.40 19.25
CA GLU A 41 -12.41 1.78 20.42
C GLU A 41 -13.38 0.89 21.21
N GLU A 42 -14.68 1.24 21.22
CA GLU A 42 -15.72 0.54 21.97
C GLU A 42 -16.48 -0.51 21.12
N GLU A 43 -16.18 -0.61 19.82
CA GLU A 43 -16.92 -1.43 18.82
C GLU A 43 -18.44 -1.14 18.82
N ASP A 44 -18.84 0.07 19.21
CA ASP A 44 -20.24 0.46 19.38
C ASP A 44 -20.81 1.26 18.19
N GLY A 45 -19.99 1.47 17.17
CA GLY A 45 -20.25 2.27 15.98
C GLY A 45 -19.96 3.77 16.15
N THR A 46 -19.27 4.18 17.21
CA THR A 46 -18.82 5.56 17.46
C THR A 46 -17.31 5.65 17.24
N TYR A 47 -16.88 6.52 16.32
CA TYR A 47 -15.48 6.58 15.91
C TYR A 47 -14.75 7.78 16.52
N ALA A 48 -13.52 7.55 16.98
CA ALA A 48 -12.52 8.59 17.16
C ALA A 48 -11.93 8.93 15.78
N ILE A 49 -12.03 10.20 15.37
CA ILE A 49 -11.62 10.66 14.05
C ILE A 49 -10.69 11.87 14.19
N THR A 50 -9.39 11.67 13.99
CA THR A 50 -8.35 12.70 14.16
C THR A 50 -7.47 12.85 12.92
N ASP A 51 -6.45 13.73 13.01
CA ASP A 51 -5.44 13.97 11.96
C ASP A 51 -6.03 14.52 10.66
N LYS A 52 -6.59 15.73 10.78
CA LYS A 52 -7.23 16.46 9.68
C LYS A 52 -6.21 16.99 8.68
N GLY A 53 -6.52 16.85 7.39
CA GLY A 53 -5.86 17.54 6.30
C GLY A 53 -6.81 17.88 5.16
N ILE A 54 -6.27 18.44 4.07
CA ILE A 54 -7.02 18.73 2.85
C ILE A 54 -6.48 17.85 1.73
N ALA A 55 -7.35 17.33 0.86
CA ALA A 55 -6.96 16.52 -0.27
C ALA A 55 -7.77 16.86 -1.53
N GLU A 56 -7.20 16.49 -2.67
CA GLU A 56 -7.84 16.54 -3.98
C GLU A 56 -7.76 15.17 -4.66
N PHE A 57 -8.78 14.88 -5.48
CA PHE A 57 -8.87 13.64 -6.23
C PHE A 57 -8.67 13.89 -7.72
N GLU A 58 -7.96 12.98 -8.36
CA GLU A 58 -7.89 12.85 -9.81
C GLU A 58 -8.47 11.48 -10.20
N THR A 59 -9.31 11.46 -11.22
CA THR A 59 -9.79 10.21 -11.83
C THR A 59 -9.44 10.17 -13.30
N LYS A 60 -9.11 8.98 -13.81
CA LYS A 60 -8.90 8.75 -15.25
C LYS A 60 -9.93 7.76 -15.77
N TYR A 61 -10.22 7.87 -17.06
CA TYR A 61 -11.17 7.03 -17.78
C TYR A 61 -10.53 6.48 -19.05
N LEU A 62 -10.94 5.27 -19.45
CA LEU A 62 -10.65 4.75 -20.77
C LEU A 62 -11.36 5.59 -21.85
N PRO A 63 -10.90 5.53 -23.11
CA PRO A 63 -11.62 6.14 -24.24
C PRO A 63 -13.07 5.63 -24.38
N THR A 64 -13.32 4.41 -23.91
CA THR A 64 -14.64 3.76 -23.87
C THR A 64 -15.53 4.22 -22.70
N GLY A 65 -15.01 5.06 -21.79
CA GLY A 65 -15.77 5.71 -20.72
C GLY A 65 -15.69 5.03 -19.35
N GLU A 66 -15.05 3.86 -19.23
CA GLU A 66 -14.85 3.20 -17.93
C GLU A 66 -13.77 3.88 -17.10
N GLY A 67 -14.07 4.20 -15.84
CA GLY A 67 -13.07 4.73 -14.91
C GLY A 67 -11.96 3.72 -14.66
N ASN A 68 -10.70 4.14 -14.72
CA ASN A 68 -9.56 3.23 -14.63
C ASN A 68 -8.50 3.62 -13.59
N ALA A 69 -8.48 4.87 -13.13
CA ALA A 69 -7.55 5.28 -12.08
C ALA A 69 -8.17 6.28 -11.11
N ILE A 70 -7.76 6.19 -9.85
CA ILE A 70 -8.06 7.13 -8.77
C ILE A 70 -6.74 7.48 -8.10
N LYS A 71 -6.44 8.76 -8.00
CA LYS A 71 -5.33 9.30 -7.23
C LYS A 71 -5.86 10.33 -6.25
N VAL A 72 -5.38 10.26 -5.02
CA VAL A 72 -5.67 11.25 -3.98
C VAL A 72 -4.37 11.81 -3.44
N SER A 73 -4.29 13.14 -3.40
CA SER A 73 -3.10 13.87 -2.95
C SER A 73 -3.46 14.80 -1.81
N SER A 74 -2.63 14.84 -0.78
CA SER A 74 -2.73 15.80 0.31
C SER A 74 -2.23 17.16 -0.15
N ILE A 75 -2.99 18.22 0.16
CA ILE A 75 -2.62 19.60 -0.08
C ILE A 75 -1.97 20.15 1.19
N ARG A 76 -0.74 20.64 1.06
CA ARG A 76 0.00 21.23 2.18
C ARG A 76 0.33 22.67 1.87
N LYS A 77 0.07 23.56 2.82
CA LYS A 77 0.53 24.94 2.73
C LYS A 77 2.05 24.94 2.92
N ASP A 78 2.77 25.61 2.01
CA ASP A 78 4.21 25.84 2.08
C ASP A 78 5.09 24.58 2.02
N LYS A 79 4.55 23.46 1.51
CA LYS A 79 5.29 22.21 1.25
C LYS A 79 4.75 21.54 0.00
N ASP A 80 5.55 20.67 -0.60
CA ASP A 80 5.08 19.84 -1.71
C ASP A 80 3.92 18.95 -1.28
N ASN A 81 2.93 18.88 -2.17
CA ASN A 81 1.84 17.92 -2.05
C ASN A 81 2.42 16.50 -2.10
N TYR A 82 1.83 15.59 -1.33
CA TYR A 82 2.21 14.18 -1.39
C TYR A 82 1.00 13.32 -1.78
N VAL A 83 1.27 12.25 -2.51
CA VAL A 83 0.26 11.27 -2.89
C VAL A 83 -0.08 10.41 -1.68
N ILE A 84 -1.33 10.47 -1.22
CA ILE A 84 -1.82 9.59 -0.15
C ILE A 84 -2.03 8.18 -0.73
N LYS A 85 -2.66 8.09 -1.91
CA LYS A 85 -2.86 6.83 -2.61
C LYS A 85 -3.06 7.06 -4.11
N ASN A 86 -2.47 6.19 -4.93
CA ASN A 86 -2.65 6.18 -6.38
C ASN A 86 -2.97 4.75 -6.82
N SER A 87 -4.05 4.59 -7.57
CA SER A 87 -4.54 3.28 -7.96
C SER A 87 -4.97 3.29 -9.42
N ASN A 88 -4.45 2.34 -10.20
CA ASN A 88 -4.71 2.25 -11.64
C ASN A 88 -4.89 0.78 -12.03
N VAL A 89 -6.07 0.44 -12.55
CA VAL A 89 -6.41 -0.96 -12.89
C VAL A 89 -5.78 -1.43 -14.21
N VAL A 90 -5.25 -0.52 -15.03
CA VAL A 90 -4.60 -0.82 -16.31
C VAL A 90 -3.10 -1.04 -16.12
N THR A 91 -2.42 -0.14 -15.39
CA THR A 91 -0.95 -0.16 -15.32
C THR A 91 -0.39 -0.87 -14.11
N ASN A 92 -1.16 -0.94 -13.03
CA ASN A 92 -0.71 -1.45 -11.74
C ASN A 92 -1.50 -2.71 -11.37
N HIS A 93 -1.12 -3.39 -10.29
CA HIS A 93 -1.77 -4.63 -9.84
C HIS A 93 -3.17 -4.42 -9.23
N TYR A 94 -3.89 -3.37 -9.60
CA TYR A 94 -5.21 -3.06 -9.06
C TYR A 94 -6.32 -3.82 -9.78
N ARG A 95 -7.36 -4.11 -9.00
CA ARG A 95 -8.60 -4.73 -9.44
C ARG A 95 -9.75 -3.81 -9.10
N CYS A 96 -10.50 -3.45 -10.14
CA CYS A 96 -11.85 -2.95 -10.04
C CYS A 96 -12.68 -3.84 -10.96
N ALA A 97 -13.84 -4.27 -10.48
CA ALA A 97 -14.75 -5.13 -11.22
C ALA A 97 -16.17 -4.68 -10.93
N GLY A 98 -17.09 -5.06 -11.81
CA GLY A 98 -18.49 -4.74 -11.60
C GLY A 98 -18.97 -3.52 -12.37
N TYR A 99 -18.24 -3.06 -13.39
CA TYR A 99 -18.61 -1.90 -14.20
C TYR A 99 -20.03 -2.04 -14.77
N PRO A 100 -20.88 -0.99 -14.76
CA PRO A 100 -20.64 0.38 -14.27
C PRO A 100 -21.08 0.58 -12.80
N TYR A 101 -21.11 -0.50 -12.01
CA TYR A 101 -21.44 -0.51 -10.59
C TYR A 101 -20.22 -0.89 -9.75
N GLU A 102 -19.09 -0.27 -10.03
CA GLU A 102 -17.85 -0.39 -9.28
C GLU A 102 -18.11 -0.05 -7.82
N SER A 103 -17.89 -1.01 -6.93
CA SER A 103 -18.08 -0.84 -5.47
C SER A 103 -16.77 -0.43 -4.79
N PHE A 104 -15.65 -0.91 -5.31
CA PHE A 104 -14.33 -0.59 -4.78
C PHE A 104 -13.24 -0.75 -5.83
N LEU A 105 -12.11 -0.10 -5.57
CA LEU A 105 -10.88 -0.27 -6.33
C LEU A 105 -9.79 -0.69 -5.33
N LYS A 106 -9.28 -1.92 -5.46
CA LYS A 106 -8.29 -2.51 -4.54
C LYS A 106 -7.00 -2.89 -5.23
N ASP A 107 -5.88 -2.80 -4.54
CA ASP A 107 -4.63 -3.40 -5.00
C ASP A 107 -4.68 -4.94 -4.82
N LYS A 108 -3.88 -5.69 -5.58
CA LYS A 108 -3.75 -7.15 -5.40
C LYS A 108 -2.84 -7.52 -4.23
N HIS A 109 -1.84 -6.71 -3.93
CA HIS A 109 -0.82 -6.91 -2.92
C HIS A 109 -1.12 -6.12 -1.64
N GLU A 110 -1.76 -4.96 -1.75
CA GLU A 110 -2.25 -4.24 -0.58
C GLU A 110 -3.66 -4.69 -0.19
N ARG A 111 -3.91 -4.68 1.11
CA ARG A 111 -5.25 -4.96 1.67
C ARG A 111 -6.21 -3.80 1.53
N SER A 112 -5.76 -2.65 1.02
CA SER A 112 -6.51 -1.41 1.07
C SER A 112 -7.28 -1.09 -0.22
N ALA A 113 -8.49 -0.54 -0.10
CA ALA A 113 -9.38 -0.28 -1.22
C ALA A 113 -10.07 1.09 -1.11
N PHE A 114 -10.32 1.73 -2.25
CA PHE A 114 -11.21 2.90 -2.32
C PHE A 114 -12.66 2.46 -2.30
N VAL A 115 -13.50 3.20 -1.58
CA VAL A 115 -14.97 3.10 -1.59
C VAL A 115 -15.52 4.53 -1.58
N ALA A 116 -16.55 4.84 -2.37
CA ALA A 116 -17.16 6.17 -2.39
C ALA A 116 -18.69 6.07 -2.20
N ILE A 117 -19.20 6.83 -1.24
CA ILE A 117 -20.60 6.78 -0.78
C ILE A 117 -21.09 8.21 -0.53
N GLY A 118 -21.87 8.76 -1.47
CA GLY A 118 -22.37 10.13 -1.36
C GLY A 118 -21.21 11.13 -1.29
N ASP A 119 -21.19 11.95 -0.23
CA ASP A 119 -20.13 12.96 -0.01
C ASP A 119 -18.85 12.39 0.62
N TYR A 120 -18.80 11.08 0.87
CA TYR A 120 -17.69 10.43 1.53
C TYR A 120 -16.89 9.55 0.57
N VAL A 121 -15.56 9.63 0.65
CA VAL A 121 -14.65 8.64 0.08
C VAL A 121 -13.89 8.00 1.23
N PHE A 122 -13.68 6.71 1.17
CA PHE A 122 -12.97 5.93 2.19
C PHE A 122 -11.80 5.19 1.54
N ILE A 123 -10.69 5.12 2.27
CA ILE A 123 -9.69 4.07 2.06
C ILE A 123 -9.88 3.07 3.20
N ILE A 124 -10.48 1.93 2.87
CA ILE A 124 -10.69 0.82 3.81
C ILE A 124 -9.54 -0.18 3.73
N ASP A 125 -9.36 -1.01 4.76
CA ASP A 125 -8.41 -2.11 4.80
C ASP A 125 -9.10 -3.47 4.98
N GLY A 126 -8.47 -4.51 4.45
CA GLY A 126 -8.88 -5.88 4.67
C GLY A 126 -10.20 -6.26 4.00
N ILE A 127 -10.51 -5.69 2.84
CA ILE A 127 -11.71 -6.05 2.09
C ILE A 127 -11.75 -7.56 1.82
N SER A 128 -12.88 -8.20 2.06
CA SER A 128 -13.07 -9.63 1.84
C SER A 128 -12.98 -9.99 0.36
N GLU A 129 -12.73 -11.27 0.09
CA GLU A 129 -12.68 -11.77 -1.29
C GLU A 129 -14.00 -11.56 -2.04
N GLY A 130 -15.13 -11.76 -1.34
CA GLY A 130 -16.48 -11.49 -1.86
C GLY A 130 -16.77 -10.01 -2.11
N GLY A 131 -15.99 -9.11 -1.50
CA GLY A 131 -16.11 -7.67 -1.68
C GLY A 131 -17.28 -7.04 -0.92
N THR A 132 -17.78 -7.71 0.12
CA THR A 132 -18.99 -7.31 0.88
C THR A 132 -18.71 -6.96 2.34
N SER A 133 -17.46 -7.06 2.79
CA SER A 133 -17.04 -6.74 4.15
C SER A 133 -15.58 -6.29 4.18
N PHE A 134 -15.14 -5.69 5.28
CA PHE A 134 -13.80 -5.14 5.45
C PHE A 134 -13.39 -5.19 6.94
N LYS A 135 -12.16 -4.79 7.26
CA LYS A 135 -11.59 -4.89 8.62
C LYS A 135 -11.40 -3.56 9.34
N GLY A 136 -11.23 -2.47 8.60
CA GLY A 136 -11.05 -1.15 9.20
C GLY A 136 -10.97 -0.03 8.17
N ILE A 137 -10.94 1.19 8.67
CA ILE A 137 -10.90 2.42 7.87
C ILE A 137 -9.54 3.08 8.10
N LYS A 138 -8.78 3.30 7.02
CA LYS A 138 -7.50 4.03 7.09
C LYS A 138 -7.68 5.52 6.92
N TYR A 139 -8.54 5.90 5.97
CA TYR A 139 -8.84 7.29 5.69
C TYR A 139 -10.32 7.47 5.41
N VAL A 140 -10.85 8.60 5.84
CA VAL A 140 -12.15 9.12 5.41
C VAL A 140 -11.94 10.52 4.86
N PHE A 141 -12.53 10.77 3.70
CA PHE A 141 -12.52 12.03 2.98
C PHE A 141 -13.95 12.53 2.91
N ILE A 142 -14.19 13.75 3.38
CA ILE A 142 -15.48 14.42 3.33
C ILE A 142 -15.38 15.52 2.30
N LYS A 143 -16.23 15.45 1.27
CA LYS A 143 -16.32 16.48 0.25
C LYS A 143 -16.59 17.83 0.92
N LYS A 144 -15.74 18.83 0.69
CA LYS A 144 -16.07 20.20 1.05
C LYS A 144 -17.19 20.60 0.12
N SER A 145 -18.38 20.86 0.66
CA SER A 145 -19.40 21.58 -0.07
C SER A 145 -18.77 22.89 -0.55
N GLY A 146 -18.62 23.06 -1.87
CA GLY A 146 -18.47 24.40 -2.43
C GLY A 146 -19.56 25.28 -1.81
N SER A 147 -19.27 26.56 -1.59
CA SER A 147 -20.29 27.51 -1.15
C SER A 147 -21.40 27.62 -2.20
N THR A 148 -22.31 26.65 -2.25
CA THR A 148 -23.66 26.85 -2.75
C THR A 148 -24.37 27.65 -1.68
N THR A 149 -24.32 28.96 -1.89
CA THR A 149 -25.28 29.92 -1.35
C THR A 149 -26.66 29.51 -1.86
N GLU A 150 -27.33 28.63 -1.12
CA GLU A 150 -28.79 28.60 -1.04
C GLU A 150 -29.11 28.60 0.47
N GLU A 151 -29.81 29.55 1.06
CA GLU A 151 -30.57 30.66 0.52
C GLU A 151 -30.85 31.62 1.68
N GLY A 152 -30.62 32.92 1.47
CA GLY A 152 -31.50 33.93 2.05
C GLY A 152 -32.86 33.85 1.34
N LYS A 153 -33.62 32.77 1.55
CA LYS A 153 -35.05 32.71 1.29
C LYS A 153 -35.73 32.26 2.56
N LYS A 154 -36.41 33.24 3.17
CA LYS A 154 -37.44 33.00 4.16
C LYS A 154 -38.55 32.19 3.51
N GLU A 155 -38.68 30.90 3.85
CA GLU A 155 -39.98 30.23 3.81
C GLU A 155 -40.28 29.47 5.10
N LYS A 156 -41.22 30.08 5.84
CA LYS A 156 -42.27 29.52 6.69
C LYS A 156 -42.12 28.07 7.17
N GLY A 157 -41.80 27.96 8.46
CA GLY A 157 -42.58 27.20 9.43
C GLY A 157 -42.90 25.75 9.11
N THR A 158 -41.98 24.83 9.39
CA THR A 158 -42.31 23.43 9.63
C THR A 158 -41.62 22.92 10.89
N LYS A 159 -42.43 22.26 11.73
CA LYS A 159 -42.14 21.87 13.12
C LYS A 159 -40.82 21.10 13.26
N LYS A 160 -39.92 21.60 14.14
CA LYS A 160 -38.78 20.87 14.69
C LYS A 160 -39.23 19.47 15.14
N LYS A 161 -38.76 18.41 14.48
CA LYS A 161 -38.79 17.05 15.03
C LYS A 161 -38.02 17.08 16.34
N LYS A 162 -38.68 16.79 17.46
CA LYS A 162 -38.04 16.60 18.77
C LYS A 162 -37.04 15.45 18.61
N MET A 163 -35.74 15.75 18.72
CA MET A 163 -34.70 14.73 18.85
C MET A 163 -35.04 13.80 20.03
N SER A 164 -34.89 12.50 19.79
CA SER A 164 -35.11 11.47 20.81
C SER A 164 -34.11 11.64 21.96
N PHE A 165 -34.51 11.25 23.16
CA PHE A 165 -33.64 11.27 24.34
C PHE A 165 -32.33 10.49 24.10
N ARG A 166 -32.36 9.46 23.23
CA ARG A 166 -31.17 8.71 22.80
C ARG A 166 -30.22 9.52 21.92
N ASP A 167 -30.74 10.34 21.01
CA ASP A 167 -29.91 11.22 20.15
C ASP A 167 -29.24 12.31 20.99
N LYS A 168 -29.97 12.82 21.99
CA LYS A 168 -29.43 13.78 22.96
C LYS A 168 -28.39 13.15 23.89
N LEU A 169 -28.59 11.90 24.33
CA LEU A 169 -27.65 11.19 25.20
C LEU A 169 -26.37 10.79 24.44
N LYS A 170 -26.48 10.36 23.17
CA LYS A 170 -25.31 10.13 22.31
C LYS A 170 -24.54 11.41 22.03
N ALA A 171 -25.24 12.50 21.73
CA ALA A 171 -24.61 13.81 21.55
C ALA A 171 -23.92 14.34 22.83
N LEU A 172 -24.43 13.96 24.02
CA LEU A 172 -23.84 14.31 25.30
C LEU A 172 -22.62 13.42 25.65
N LYS A 173 -22.68 12.12 25.36
CA LYS A 173 -21.55 11.17 25.55
C LYS A 173 -20.36 11.52 24.66
N ASN A 174 -20.62 12.03 23.44
CA ASN A 174 -19.59 12.50 22.52
C ASN A 174 -18.96 13.84 22.94
N ALA A 175 -19.58 14.60 23.85
CA ALA A 175 -19.04 15.85 24.36
C ALA A 175 -18.08 15.67 25.55
N THR A 176 -18.06 14.49 26.17
CA THR A 176 -17.25 14.19 27.37
C THR A 176 -15.91 13.52 27.06
N ASN A 177 -15.69 12.99 25.86
CA ASN A 177 -14.49 12.23 25.50
C ASN A 177 -13.46 13.07 24.72
N GLY A 178 -13.04 14.24 25.21
CA GLY A 178 -11.86 14.97 24.70
C GLY A 178 -11.75 15.15 23.17
N THR A 179 -12.85 15.02 22.43
CA THR A 179 -12.87 14.86 20.98
C THR A 179 -12.55 16.20 20.34
N VAL A 180 -11.50 16.20 19.50
CA VAL A 180 -11.10 17.40 18.78
C VAL A 180 -12.22 17.76 17.80
N ASN A 181 -12.89 18.89 18.05
CA ASN A 181 -14.01 19.35 17.23
C ASN A 181 -13.50 20.03 15.95
N TYR A 182 -13.57 19.32 14.82
CA TYR A 182 -13.15 19.86 13.52
C TYR A 182 -14.28 20.49 12.69
N GLY A 183 -15.46 20.66 13.28
CA GLY A 183 -16.61 21.33 12.68
C GLY A 183 -17.85 20.44 12.47
N PRO A 184 -18.95 20.98 11.91
CA PRO A 184 -20.22 20.26 11.80
C PRO A 184 -20.18 19.00 10.94
N ALA A 185 -19.39 19.00 9.86
CA ALA A 185 -19.25 17.84 8.97
C ALA A 185 -18.53 16.66 9.66
N HIS A 186 -17.52 16.96 10.47
CA HIS A 186 -16.79 15.99 11.30
C HIS A 186 -17.70 15.39 12.37
N LYS A 187 -18.44 16.22 13.14
CA LYS A 187 -19.42 15.72 14.13
C LYS A 187 -20.51 14.85 13.50
N LYS A 188 -20.96 15.21 12.30
CA LYS A 188 -21.93 14.39 11.58
C LYS A 188 -21.32 13.03 11.25
N LEU A 189 -20.07 12.99 10.78
CA LEU A 189 -19.37 11.75 10.48
C LEU A 189 -19.19 10.86 11.73
N GLU A 190 -18.76 11.42 12.87
CA GLU A 190 -18.61 10.70 14.15
C GLU A 190 -19.92 10.06 14.64
N SER A 191 -21.07 10.64 14.27
CA SER A 191 -22.39 10.12 14.64
C SER A 191 -22.88 8.96 13.75
N LEU A 192 -22.18 8.67 12.65
CA LEU A 192 -22.51 7.58 11.73
C LEU A 192 -21.82 6.29 12.16
N ASN A 193 -22.56 5.18 12.11
CA ASN A 193 -21.96 3.86 12.15
C ASN A 193 -21.33 3.58 10.77
N LEU A 194 -20.02 3.85 10.65
CA LEU A 194 -19.28 3.75 9.39
C LEU A 194 -19.16 2.32 8.89
N ASP A 195 -18.98 1.34 9.79
CA ASP A 195 -18.94 -0.08 9.43
C ASP A 195 -20.23 -0.55 8.77
N LYS A 196 -21.37 -0.20 9.37
CA LYS A 196 -22.68 -0.50 8.80
C LYS A 196 -22.89 0.24 7.48
N LEU A 197 -22.55 1.52 7.42
CA LEU A 197 -22.70 2.33 6.20
C LEU A 197 -21.93 1.71 5.02
N ILE A 198 -20.66 1.39 5.23
CA ILE A 198 -19.78 0.83 4.20
C ILE A 198 -20.20 -0.60 3.85
N THR A 199 -20.51 -1.44 4.84
CA THR A 199 -20.94 -2.83 4.61
C THR A 199 -22.25 -2.89 3.82
N ASP A 200 -23.26 -2.10 4.21
CA ASP A 200 -24.54 -2.03 3.51
C ASP A 200 -24.34 -1.57 2.05
N TYR A 201 -23.47 -0.58 1.83
CA TYR A 201 -23.11 -0.14 0.48
C TYR A 201 -22.45 -1.26 -0.34
N LEU A 202 -21.45 -1.94 0.22
CA LEU A 202 -20.74 -3.02 -0.48
C LEU A 202 -21.68 -4.17 -0.85
N VAL A 203 -22.58 -4.56 0.06
CA VAL A 203 -23.61 -5.58 -0.19
C VAL A 203 -24.58 -5.14 -1.28
N ALA A 204 -25.08 -3.90 -1.22
CA ALA A 204 -26.00 -3.36 -2.22
C ALA A 204 -25.36 -3.30 -3.61
N MET A 205 -24.11 -2.82 -3.70
CA MET A 205 -23.39 -2.76 -4.97
C MET A 205 -23.07 -4.17 -5.50
N LYS A 206 -22.75 -5.14 -4.64
CA LYS A 206 -22.58 -6.53 -5.06
C LYS A 206 -23.85 -7.10 -5.69
N ALA A 207 -25.02 -6.81 -5.12
CA ALA A 207 -26.29 -7.23 -5.69
C ALA A 207 -26.51 -6.62 -7.09
N LYS A 208 -26.20 -5.33 -7.29
CA LYS A 208 -26.24 -4.68 -8.61
C LYS A 208 -25.27 -5.31 -9.60
N GLN A 209 -24.04 -5.60 -9.17
CA GLN A 209 -23.02 -6.26 -10.01
C GLN A 209 -23.46 -7.64 -10.49
N ASN A 210 -24.13 -8.41 -9.62
CA ASN A 210 -24.67 -9.72 -9.95
C ASN A 210 -25.85 -9.60 -10.94
N GLY A 211 -26.65 -8.54 -10.84
CA GLY A 211 -27.77 -8.23 -11.74
C GLY A 211 -27.38 -7.62 -13.09
N ARG A 212 -26.08 -7.52 -13.41
CA ARG A 212 -25.62 -6.88 -14.66
C ARG A 212 -26.03 -7.64 -15.91
N THR A 213 -26.43 -6.88 -16.92
CA THR A 213 -26.68 -7.39 -18.28
C THR A 213 -25.38 -7.81 -18.98
N ALA A 214 -25.49 -8.59 -20.07
CA ALA A 214 -24.34 -8.96 -20.89
C ALA A 214 -23.60 -7.73 -21.45
N LYS A 215 -24.34 -6.69 -21.87
CA LYS A 215 -23.77 -5.43 -22.35
C LYS A 215 -22.94 -4.73 -21.28
N GLN A 216 -23.41 -4.70 -20.03
CA GLN A 216 -22.65 -4.09 -18.92
C GLN A 216 -21.39 -4.89 -18.57
N LYS A 217 -21.43 -6.22 -18.68
CA LYS A 217 -20.25 -7.07 -18.46
C LYS A 217 -19.15 -6.84 -19.51
N GLN A 218 -19.49 -6.29 -20.68
CA GLN A 218 -18.50 -5.92 -21.69
C GLN A 218 -17.52 -4.85 -21.20
N SER A 219 -17.94 -3.95 -20.30
CA SER A 219 -17.05 -2.95 -19.70
C SER A 219 -15.92 -3.56 -18.87
N ASP A 220 -16.16 -4.70 -18.20
CA ASP A 220 -15.08 -5.44 -17.52
C ASP A 220 -14.04 -5.94 -18.54
N LYS A 221 -14.50 -6.39 -19.72
CA LYS A 221 -13.61 -6.84 -20.80
C LYS A 221 -12.79 -5.68 -21.37
N ASN A 222 -13.38 -4.49 -21.55
CA ASN A 222 -12.64 -3.31 -22.00
C ASN A 222 -11.45 -2.99 -21.06
N ILE A 223 -11.64 -3.13 -19.74
CA ILE A 223 -10.57 -2.94 -18.75
C ILE A 223 -9.48 -4.02 -18.87
N VAL A 224 -9.87 -5.28 -19.09
CA VAL A 224 -8.92 -6.38 -19.31
C VAL A 224 -8.12 -6.16 -20.59
N ASP A 225 -8.77 -5.77 -21.68
CA ASP A 225 -8.14 -5.53 -22.97
C ASP A 225 -7.18 -4.34 -22.88
N ALA A 226 -7.57 -3.25 -22.21
CA ALA A 226 -6.69 -2.10 -21.96
C ALA A 226 -5.44 -2.49 -21.13
N ARG A 227 -5.60 -3.34 -20.10
CA ARG A 227 -4.47 -3.87 -19.32
C ARG A 227 -3.55 -4.73 -20.18
N ASN A 228 -4.11 -5.61 -21.01
CA ASN A 228 -3.32 -6.48 -21.88
C ASN A 228 -2.51 -5.66 -22.89
N LEU A 229 -3.11 -4.62 -23.47
CA LEU A 229 -2.42 -3.68 -24.36
C LEU A 229 -1.25 -2.99 -23.64
N TYR A 230 -1.49 -2.42 -22.45
CA TYR A 230 -0.43 -1.79 -21.67
C TYR A 230 0.73 -2.76 -21.37
N ASN A 231 0.42 -3.98 -20.94
CA ASN A 231 1.45 -5.00 -20.67
C ASN A 231 2.25 -5.37 -21.94
N SER A 232 1.57 -5.44 -23.09
CA SER A 232 2.23 -5.68 -24.38
C SER A 232 3.22 -4.57 -24.72
N ASP A 233 2.83 -3.31 -24.54
CA ASP A 233 3.69 -2.16 -24.82
C ASP A 233 4.91 -2.11 -23.88
N VAL A 234 4.70 -2.37 -22.59
CA VAL A 234 5.79 -2.47 -21.61
C VAL A 234 6.77 -3.59 -21.96
N ASN A 235 6.26 -4.76 -22.36
CA ASN A 235 7.11 -5.87 -22.78
C ASN A 235 7.90 -5.52 -24.04
N ALA A 236 7.26 -4.94 -25.05
CA ALA A 236 7.92 -4.51 -26.28
C ALA A 236 9.02 -3.47 -26.00
N TYR A 237 8.76 -2.51 -25.12
CA TYR A 237 9.77 -1.54 -24.68
C TYR A 237 10.94 -2.22 -23.98
N ASN A 238 10.68 -3.11 -23.02
CA ASN A 238 11.72 -3.84 -22.30
C ASN A 238 12.56 -4.72 -23.22
N ASP A 239 11.94 -5.35 -24.21
CA ASP A 239 12.64 -6.17 -25.20
C ASP A 239 13.52 -5.32 -26.11
N LYS A 240 13.06 -4.13 -26.51
CA LYS A 240 13.89 -3.14 -27.22
C LYS A 240 15.11 -2.73 -26.41
N ILE A 241 14.94 -2.44 -25.12
CA ILE A 241 16.05 -2.10 -24.21
C ILE A 241 17.02 -3.28 -24.09
N LYS A 242 16.52 -4.52 -23.89
CA LYS A 242 17.35 -5.73 -23.80
C LYS A 242 18.09 -6.04 -25.10
N ALA A 243 17.50 -5.72 -26.25
CA ALA A 243 18.12 -5.89 -27.55
C ALA A 243 19.24 -4.87 -27.83
N SER A 244 19.28 -3.75 -27.10
CA SER A 244 20.24 -2.66 -27.33
C SER A 244 21.70 -3.10 -27.12
N PRO A 245 22.66 -2.50 -27.86
CA PRO A 245 24.08 -2.79 -27.68
C PRO A 245 24.59 -2.47 -26.27
N GLU A 246 24.10 -1.40 -25.66
CA GLU A 246 24.49 -0.97 -24.31
C GLU A 246 24.08 -2.00 -23.25
N TYR A 247 22.82 -2.46 -23.30
CA TYR A 247 22.35 -3.48 -22.38
C TYR A 247 23.14 -4.79 -22.54
N LYS A 248 23.41 -5.21 -23.78
CA LYS A 248 24.23 -6.41 -24.05
C LYS A 248 25.66 -6.26 -23.52
N LYS A 249 26.29 -5.09 -23.69
CA LYS A 249 27.62 -4.79 -23.13
C LYS A 249 27.61 -4.81 -21.61
N MET A 250 26.63 -4.17 -20.98
CA MET A 250 26.45 -4.18 -19.53
C MET A 250 26.29 -5.61 -19.02
N LYS A 251 25.46 -6.43 -19.68
CA LYS A 251 25.22 -7.81 -19.27
C LYS A 251 26.46 -8.70 -19.45
N ALA A 252 27.19 -8.55 -20.54
CA ALA A 252 28.46 -9.23 -20.76
C ALA A 252 29.52 -8.81 -19.73
N HIS A 253 29.58 -7.53 -19.35
CA HIS A 253 30.45 -7.06 -18.28
C HIS A 253 30.07 -7.68 -16.93
N GLN A 254 28.78 -7.67 -16.55
CA GLN A 254 28.31 -8.33 -15.33
C GLN A 254 28.68 -9.82 -15.31
N ALA A 255 28.51 -10.54 -16.43
CA ALA A 255 28.90 -11.94 -16.53
C ALA A 255 30.42 -12.13 -16.35
N ARG A 256 31.24 -11.28 -16.97
CA ARG A 256 32.70 -11.32 -16.76
C ARG A 256 33.08 -11.03 -15.31
N MET A 257 32.42 -10.08 -14.66
CA MET A 257 32.67 -9.80 -13.26
C MET A 257 32.32 -10.98 -12.36
N ALA A 258 31.15 -11.60 -12.58
CA ALA A 258 30.75 -12.79 -11.82
C ALA A 258 31.73 -13.96 -12.00
N VAL A 259 32.27 -14.16 -13.21
CA VAL A 259 33.31 -15.18 -13.46
C VAL A 259 34.61 -14.83 -12.73
N MET A 260 35.03 -13.56 -12.74
CA MET A 260 36.22 -13.12 -12.00
C MET A 260 36.03 -13.29 -10.50
N ASP A 261 34.87 -12.92 -9.95
CA ASP A 261 34.57 -13.09 -8.52
C ASP A 261 34.56 -14.56 -8.12
N ASN A 262 34.00 -15.44 -8.95
CA ASN A 262 34.03 -16.88 -8.73
C ASN A 262 35.46 -17.44 -8.82
N ASN A 263 36.24 -17.02 -9.81
CA ASN A 263 37.64 -17.42 -9.93
C ASN A 263 38.51 -16.89 -8.76
N ASN A 264 38.20 -15.71 -8.24
CA ASN A 264 38.85 -15.16 -7.06
C ASN A 264 38.43 -15.92 -5.79
N ALA A 265 37.17 -16.33 -5.67
CA ALA A 265 36.72 -17.21 -4.59
C ALA A 265 37.50 -18.55 -4.62
N LYS A 266 37.67 -19.15 -5.81
CA LYS A 266 38.50 -20.36 -6.03
C LYS A 266 39.95 -20.22 -5.62
N LYS A 267 40.47 -18.99 -5.54
CA LYS A 267 41.87 -18.69 -5.20
C LYS A 267 42.03 -18.05 -3.83
N THR A 268 40.95 -17.94 -3.05
CA THR A 268 41.01 -17.29 -1.74
C THR A 268 40.47 -18.17 -0.63
N VAL A 269 40.98 -17.93 0.58
CA VAL A 269 40.46 -18.43 1.84
C VAL A 269 40.04 -17.23 2.69
N THR A 270 38.93 -17.38 3.41
CA THR A 270 38.50 -16.36 4.39
C THR A 270 39.07 -16.71 5.76
N ILE A 271 39.79 -15.78 6.40
CA ILE A 271 40.26 -15.94 7.77
C ILE A 271 39.36 -15.08 8.67
N ASN A 272 38.62 -15.73 9.56
CA ASN A 272 37.76 -15.10 10.55
C ASN A 272 38.50 -14.95 11.88
N ASN A 273 38.45 -13.76 12.46
CA ASN A 273 39.02 -13.49 13.78
C ASN A 273 37.91 -13.47 14.83
N LYS A 274 37.86 -14.47 15.71
CA LYS A 274 36.94 -14.55 16.85
C LYS A 274 37.65 -14.49 18.21
N THR A 275 38.92 -14.09 18.23
CA THR A 275 39.76 -14.05 19.43
C THR A 275 39.37 -12.97 20.45
N GLY A 276 38.42 -12.09 20.10
CA GLY A 276 38.07 -10.92 20.89
C GLY A 276 39.10 -9.78 20.82
N LYS A 277 40.22 -9.95 20.11
CA LYS A 277 41.27 -8.94 19.90
C LYS A 277 41.60 -8.82 18.42
N ASP A 278 42.28 -7.77 18.02
CA ASP A 278 42.79 -7.66 16.65
C ASP A 278 43.94 -8.63 16.44
N ILE A 279 44.02 -9.18 15.22
CA ILE A 279 45.13 -10.03 14.80
C ILE A 279 45.78 -9.47 13.55
N TYR A 280 47.07 -9.72 13.39
CA TYR A 280 47.84 -9.41 12.19
C TYR A 280 48.22 -10.71 11.54
N ILE A 281 47.71 -10.95 10.33
CA ILE A 281 48.03 -12.14 9.55
C ILE A 281 49.21 -11.87 8.62
N TYR A 282 50.12 -12.83 8.50
CA TYR A 282 51.31 -12.75 7.66
C TYR A 282 51.31 -13.92 6.70
N LYS A 283 51.51 -13.63 5.43
CA LYS A 283 51.92 -14.64 4.46
C LYS A 283 53.31 -15.15 4.85
N GLU A 284 53.51 -16.46 4.88
CA GLU A 284 54.81 -17.05 5.20
C GLU A 284 55.92 -16.47 4.30
N GLY A 285 57.04 -16.06 4.89
CA GLY A 285 58.14 -15.35 4.21
C GLY A 285 57.92 -13.85 3.97
N SER A 286 56.75 -13.29 4.29
CA SER A 286 56.47 -11.85 4.20
C SER A 286 56.69 -11.15 5.54
N ARG A 287 57.27 -9.94 5.51
CA ARG A 287 57.34 -9.03 6.66
C ARG A 287 56.11 -8.13 6.80
N ASN A 288 55.32 -8.02 5.73
CA ASN A 288 54.10 -7.20 5.71
C ASN A 288 52.90 -8.06 6.09
N GLY A 289 52.18 -7.62 7.13
CA GLY A 289 50.98 -8.29 7.64
C GLY A 289 49.70 -7.49 7.36
N THR A 290 48.56 -8.16 7.36
CA THR A 290 47.22 -7.56 7.24
C THR A 290 46.52 -7.62 8.57
N ARG A 291 46.06 -6.47 9.09
CA ARG A 291 45.25 -6.41 10.32
C ARG A 291 43.84 -6.92 10.02
N ILE A 292 43.34 -7.80 10.89
CA ILE A 292 41.95 -8.22 10.96
C ILE A 292 41.44 -7.79 12.32
N ASN A 293 40.49 -6.86 12.34
CA ASN A 293 39.89 -6.38 13.58
C ASN A 293 39.16 -7.52 14.31
N SER A 294 38.98 -7.38 15.62
CA SER A 294 38.19 -8.27 16.45
C SER A 294 36.80 -8.51 15.84
N ASN A 295 36.38 -9.78 15.77
CA ASN A 295 35.12 -10.23 15.18
C ASN A 295 34.93 -9.88 13.69
N SER A 296 36.02 -9.62 12.97
CA SER A 296 36.02 -9.36 11.52
C SER A 296 36.65 -10.51 10.73
N SER A 297 36.67 -10.37 9.40
CA SER A 297 37.26 -11.34 8.49
C SER A 297 38.01 -10.66 7.36
N THR A 298 38.92 -11.39 6.72
CA THR A 298 39.57 -10.97 5.47
C THR A 298 39.74 -12.15 4.53
N LYS A 299 39.82 -11.86 3.23
CA LYS A 299 40.14 -12.86 2.19
C LYS A 299 41.60 -12.76 1.80
N VAL A 300 42.29 -13.89 1.77
CA VAL A 300 43.68 -13.98 1.34
C VAL A 300 43.87 -15.12 0.34
N ASP A 301 44.94 -15.07 -0.44
CA ASP A 301 45.26 -16.09 -1.45
C ASP A 301 45.51 -17.45 -0.78
N CYS A 302 44.77 -18.49 -1.17
CA CYS A 302 44.88 -19.83 -0.59
C CYS A 302 46.15 -20.57 -1.00
N SER A 303 46.96 -20.06 -1.92
CA SER A 303 48.20 -20.69 -2.39
C SER A 303 49.37 -20.55 -1.41
N PHE A 304 49.18 -19.81 -0.30
CA PHE A 304 50.22 -19.55 0.69
C PHE A 304 49.79 -19.99 2.08
N ASN A 305 50.79 -20.32 2.92
CA ASN A 305 50.55 -20.50 4.35
C ASN A 305 50.44 -19.13 5.02
N TYR A 306 49.58 -19.04 6.03
CA TYR A 306 49.43 -17.83 6.85
C TYR A 306 49.63 -18.13 8.33
N THR A 307 50.35 -17.23 8.98
CA THR A 307 50.46 -17.16 10.44
C THR A 307 49.78 -15.89 10.94
N TYR A 308 49.46 -15.83 12.24
CA TYR A 308 48.91 -14.65 12.88
C TYR A 308 49.66 -14.31 14.17
N LYS A 309 49.59 -13.04 14.55
CA LYS A 309 50.11 -12.46 15.80
C LYS A 309 49.11 -11.46 16.36
N PHE A 310 49.13 -11.26 17.67
CA PHE A 310 48.34 -10.20 18.30
C PHE A 310 49.01 -8.82 18.25
N ASP A 311 50.34 -8.79 18.09
CA ASP A 311 51.14 -7.57 17.99
C ASP A 311 51.99 -7.62 16.72
N SER A 312 51.88 -6.58 15.89
CA SER A 312 52.63 -6.45 14.64
C SER A 312 54.14 -6.29 14.83
N ASN A 313 54.58 -5.86 16.02
CA ASN A 313 55.99 -5.61 16.35
C ASN A 313 56.64 -6.79 17.09
N SER A 314 55.91 -7.86 17.34
CA SER A 314 56.43 -9.01 18.09
C SER A 314 57.43 -9.84 17.28
N ASN A 315 58.61 -10.08 17.87
CA ASN A 315 59.66 -10.96 17.32
C ASN A 315 59.21 -12.44 17.41
N GLY A 316 59.34 -13.20 16.32
CA GLY A 316 58.95 -14.62 16.24
C GLY A 316 58.14 -14.97 14.98
N SER A 317 57.84 -16.26 14.76
CA SER A 317 57.17 -16.77 13.55
C SER A 317 55.63 -16.64 13.56
N GLY A 318 55.02 -16.34 14.72
CA GLY A 318 53.56 -16.30 14.89
C GLY A 318 52.92 -17.70 14.91
N SER A 319 51.61 -17.77 15.16
CA SER A 319 50.86 -19.03 15.17
C SER A 319 50.24 -19.30 13.80
N ARG A 320 50.28 -20.53 13.29
CA ARG A 320 49.69 -20.86 11.98
C ARG A 320 48.15 -20.78 12.05
N CYS A 321 47.54 -20.02 11.14
CA CYS A 321 46.08 -19.95 10.99
C CYS A 321 45.57 -20.60 9.69
N TYR A 322 46.43 -20.74 8.68
CA TYR A 322 46.08 -21.41 7.42
C TYR A 322 47.29 -22.07 6.76
N SER A 323 47.06 -23.17 6.03
CA SER A 323 48.06 -23.81 5.18
C SER A 323 47.55 -23.96 3.75
N ALA A 324 48.44 -23.76 2.77
CA ALA A 324 48.13 -23.84 1.35
C ALA A 324 47.57 -25.22 0.94
N ASN A 325 48.03 -26.28 1.59
CA ASN A 325 47.57 -27.65 1.32
C ASN A 325 46.17 -27.95 1.87
N THR A 326 45.62 -27.05 2.70
CA THR A 326 44.28 -27.23 3.21
C THR A 326 43.32 -27.09 2.04
N GLY A 327 43.48 -26.06 1.18
CA GLY A 327 42.72 -25.79 -0.05
C GLY A 327 41.83 -24.54 0.04
N CYS A 328 41.23 -24.13 -1.08
CA CYS A 328 40.55 -22.83 -1.25
C CYS A 328 39.03 -22.88 -0.95
N GLU A 329 38.31 -21.77 -1.16
CA GLU A 329 36.84 -21.65 -1.05
C GLU A 329 36.25 -22.00 0.33
N ARG A 330 37.06 -21.84 1.37
CA ARG A 330 36.65 -22.13 2.74
C ARG A 330 36.89 -20.96 3.67
N SER A 331 36.33 -21.07 4.85
CA SER A 331 36.57 -20.17 5.96
C SER A 331 37.34 -20.91 7.05
N VAL A 332 38.41 -20.31 7.55
CA VAL A 332 39.11 -20.75 8.77
C VAL A 332 38.86 -19.73 9.87
N THR A 333 38.69 -20.20 11.10
CA THR A 333 38.41 -19.33 12.25
C THR A 333 39.55 -19.42 13.24
N VAL A 334 40.08 -18.27 13.62
CA VAL A 334 41.03 -18.11 14.72
C VAL A 334 40.22 -17.75 15.96
N ASN A 335 40.32 -18.57 17.01
CA ASN A 335 39.60 -18.40 18.27
C ASN A 335 40.50 -17.89 19.39
#